data_AF-A0A9D0BUW2-F1
#
_entry.id   AF-A0A9D0BUW2-F1
#
_cell.length_a   1.000
_cell.length_b   1.000
_cell.length_c   1.000
_cell.angle_alpha   90.00
_cell.angle_beta   90.00
_cell.angle_gamma   90.00
#
_symmetry.space_group_name_H-M   'P 1'
#
loop_
_entity.id
_entity.type
_entity.pdbx_description
1 polymer ?
#
loop_
_entity_poly.entity_id
_entity_poly.type
_entity_poly.pdbx_seq_one_letter_code
_entity_poly.pdbx_strand_id
1 'polypeptide(L)'
;MRVVIMLIRSVLVLAVWYFFAGPLLRKMYKKFLSQKQHVYANEVETVVSLLPQLRRVVYRSWKLAAGFKNVERMKKFMIILLVNVLKDIPID
;
A
#
# COMPACT_ATOMS: atom_id res chain seq x y z
N MET A 1 -35.69 -29.42 -36.75
CA MET A 1 -35.71 -27.94 -36.56
C MET A 1 -36.25 -27.47 -35.20
N ARG A 2 -37.29 -28.07 -34.60
CA ARG A 2 -37.89 -27.55 -33.33
C ARG A 2 -36.96 -27.60 -32.09
N VAL A 3 -36.15 -28.65 -31.95
CA VAL A 3 -35.21 -28.83 -30.83
C VAL A 3 -34.11 -27.74 -30.83
N VAL A 4 -33.64 -27.37 -32.02
CA VAL A 4 -32.60 -26.32 -32.19
C VAL A 4 -33.10 -24.97 -31.69
N ILE A 5 -34.38 -24.64 -31.92
CA ILE A 5 -35.01 -23.39 -31.47
C ILE A 5 -35.15 -23.35 -29.94
N MET A 6 -35.47 -24.49 -29.31
CA MET A 6 -35.52 -24.60 -27.85
C MET A 6 -34.15 -24.39 -27.23
N LEU A 7 -33.10 -24.99 -27.79
CA LEU A 7 -31.73 -24.82 -27.30
C LEU A 7 -31.24 -23.38 -27.47
N ILE A 8 -31.49 -22.75 -28.63
CA ILE A 8 -31.11 -21.35 -28.89
C ILE A 8 -31.76 -20.39 -27.91
N ARG A 9 -33.02 -20.59 -27.53
CA ARG A 9 -33.67 -19.74 -26.51
C ARG A 9 -32.99 -19.84 -25.16
N SER A 10 -32.67 -21.06 -24.71
CA SER A 10 -32.00 -21.24 -23.42
C SER A 10 -30.59 -20.65 -23.42
N VAL A 11 -29.85 -20.81 -24.52
CA VAL A 11 -28.51 -20.20 -24.67
C VAL A 11 -28.61 -18.68 -24.75
N LEU A 12 -29.62 -18.12 -25.42
CA LEU A 12 -29.87 -16.67 -25.44
C LEU A 12 -30.14 -16.12 -24.05
N VAL A 13 -30.98 -16.79 -23.26
CA VAL A 13 -31.27 -16.38 -21.88
C VAL A 13 -30.00 -16.41 -21.03
N LEU A 14 -29.18 -17.47 -21.15
CA LEU A 14 -27.90 -17.56 -20.46
C LEU A 14 -26.89 -16.50 -20.91
N ALA A 15 -26.81 -16.22 -22.21
CA ALA A 15 -25.89 -15.22 -22.76
C ALA A 15 -26.26 -13.80 -22.31
N VAL A 16 -27.55 -13.46 -22.32
CA VAL A 16 -28.04 -12.20 -21.78
C VAL A 16 -27.70 -12.13 -20.29
N TRP A 17 -28.00 -13.18 -19.52
CA TRP A 17 -27.68 -13.21 -18.10
C TRP A 17 -26.19 -13.05 -17.84
N TYR A 18 -25.34 -13.70 -18.63
CA TYR A 18 -23.89 -13.59 -18.51
C TYR A 18 -23.38 -12.17 -18.84
N PHE A 19 -23.98 -11.53 -19.85
CA PHE A 19 -23.64 -10.16 -20.23
C PHE A 19 -24.07 -9.12 -19.19
N PHE A 20 -25.12 -9.40 -18.41
CA PHE A 20 -25.53 -8.55 -17.28
C PHE A 20 -24.80 -8.90 -15.97
N ALA A 21 -24.57 -10.17 -15.69
CA ALA A 21 -23.88 -10.65 -14.50
C ALA A 21 -22.38 -10.34 -14.52
N GLY A 22 -21.73 -10.45 -15.69
CA GLY A 22 -20.31 -10.13 -15.87
C GLY A 22 -19.90 -8.73 -15.41
N PRO A 23 -20.51 -7.64 -15.91
CA PRO A 23 -20.19 -6.28 -15.47
C PRO A 23 -20.59 -6.04 -14.01
N LEU A 24 -21.65 -6.68 -13.52
CA LEU A 24 -22.09 -6.59 -12.12
C LEU A 24 -21.06 -7.20 -11.18
N LEU A 25 -20.61 -8.42 -11.48
CA LEU A 25 -19.55 -9.11 -10.74
C LEU A 25 -18.25 -8.31 -10.80
N ARG A 26 -17.86 -7.79 -11.97
CA ARG A 26 -16.63 -6.99 -12.11
C ARG A 26 -16.69 -5.68 -11.31
N LYS A 27 -17.86 -5.01 -11.24
CA LYS A 27 -18.08 -3.83 -10.39
C LYS A 27 -18.01 -4.19 -8.91
N MET A 28 -18.64 -5.28 -8.49
CA MET A 28 -18.57 -5.77 -7.10
C MET A 28 -17.13 -6.15 -6.73
N TYR A 29 -16.42 -6.88 -7.59
CA TYR A 29 -15.05 -7.30 -7.35
C TYR A 29 -14.10 -6.12 -7.21
N LYS A 30 -14.21 -5.12 -8.11
CA LYS A 30 -13.44 -3.88 -7.99
C LYS A 30 -13.75 -3.12 -6.70
N LYS A 31 -15.02 -3.01 -6.33
CA LYS A 31 -15.45 -2.31 -5.11
C LYS A 31 -14.96 -3.03 -3.85
N PHE A 32 -15.01 -4.37 -3.84
CA PHE A 32 -14.56 -5.19 -2.71
C PHE A 32 -13.04 -5.15 -2.55
N LEU A 33 -12.31 -5.21 -3.68
CA LEU A 33 -10.86 -5.09 -3.69
C LEU A 33 -10.39 -3.68 -3.30
N SER A 34 -11.07 -2.64 -3.79
CA SER A 34 -10.77 -1.26 -3.40
C SER A 34 -11.10 -1.01 -1.93
N GLN A 35 -12.18 -1.58 -1.39
CA GLN A 35 -12.50 -1.46 0.05
C GLN A 35 -11.41 -2.11 0.91
N LYS A 36 -10.93 -3.30 0.53
CA LYS A 36 -9.87 -4.00 1.26
C LYS A 36 -8.53 -3.26 1.13
N GLN A 37 -8.19 -2.76 -0.06
CA GLN A 37 -7.00 -1.92 -0.26
C GLN A 37 -7.09 -0.61 0.54
N HIS A 38 -8.22 0.09 0.55
CA HIS A 38 -8.36 1.36 1.26
C HIS A 38 -8.37 1.22 2.79
N VAL A 39 -8.95 0.14 3.33
CA VAL A 39 -9.00 -0.09 4.79
C VAL A 39 -7.59 -0.33 5.35
N TYR A 40 -6.75 -1.11 4.65
CA TYR A 40 -5.36 -1.27 5.06
C TYR A 40 -4.47 -0.12 4.58
N ALA A 41 -4.78 0.54 3.46
CA ALA A 41 -3.99 1.65 2.96
C ALA A 41 -4.06 2.85 3.91
N ASN A 42 -5.17 3.22 4.53
CA ASN A 42 -5.17 4.42 5.39
C ASN A 42 -4.31 4.26 6.66
N GLU A 43 -4.36 3.10 7.32
CA GLU A 43 -3.52 2.84 8.50
C GLU A 43 -2.06 2.62 8.09
N VAL A 44 -1.82 1.84 7.02
CA VAL A 44 -0.48 1.58 6.51
C VAL A 44 0.14 2.84 5.91
N GLU A 45 -0.61 3.71 5.24
CA GLU A 45 -0.13 4.98 4.66
C GLU A 45 0.29 5.96 5.75
N THR A 46 -0.36 5.94 6.91
CA THR A 46 0.11 6.71 8.08
C THR A 46 1.49 6.21 8.53
N VAL A 47 1.67 4.90 8.70
CA VAL A 47 2.97 4.31 9.10
C VAL A 47 4.02 4.45 7.98
N VAL A 48 3.62 4.28 6.73
CA VAL A 48 4.47 4.37 5.53
C VAL A 48 4.84 5.81 5.23
N SER A 49 4.03 6.81 5.61
CA SER A 49 4.39 8.24 5.52
C SER A 49 5.50 8.64 6.49
N LEU A 50 5.68 7.90 7.59
CA LEU A 50 6.77 8.10 8.56
C LEU A 50 8.08 7.49 8.08
N LEU A 51 8.04 6.40 7.30
CA LEU A 51 9.24 5.75 6.73
C LEU A 51 10.16 6.66 5.90
N PRO A 52 9.68 7.52 4.97
CA PRO A 52 10.55 8.42 4.21
C PRO A 52 11.12 9.55 5.08
N GLN A 53 10.46 9.92 6.17
CA GLN A 53 11.01 10.87 7.15
C GLN A 53 12.15 10.23 7.94
N LEU A 54 11.91 9.01 8.47
CA LEU A 54 12.93 8.21 9.15
C LEU A 54 14.14 7.94 8.25
N ARG A 55 13.91 7.57 6.98
CA ARG A 55 14.98 7.35 5.99
C ARG A 55 15.83 8.61 5.77
N ARG A 56 15.20 9.81 5.75
CA ARG A 56 15.91 11.09 5.63
C ARG A 56 16.75 11.40 6.87
N VAL A 57 16.20 11.17 8.07
CA VAL A 57 16.93 11.38 9.34
C VAL A 57 18.11 10.42 9.43
N VAL A 58 17.90 9.13 9.11
CA VAL A 58 18.97 8.12 9.12
C VAL A 58 20.08 8.45 8.13
N TYR A 59 19.73 8.85 6.91
CA TYR A 59 20.71 9.22 5.89
C TYR A 59 21.51 10.48 6.28
N ARG A 60 20.84 11.50 6.83
CA ARG A 60 21.51 12.72 7.31
C ARG A 60 22.46 12.42 8.47
N SER A 61 22.00 11.66 9.46
CA SER A 61 22.82 11.25 10.61
C SER A 61 23.99 10.37 10.19
N TRP A 62 23.83 9.51 9.19
CA TRP A 62 24.91 8.69 8.64
C TRP A 62 25.94 9.52 7.87
N LYS A 63 25.49 10.52 7.09
CA LYS A 63 26.37 11.46 6.37
C LYS A 63 27.13 12.38 7.32
N LEU A 64 26.51 12.84 8.41
CA LEU A 64 27.17 13.63 9.46
C LEU A 64 28.20 12.79 10.23
N ALA A 65 27.88 11.52 10.51
CA ALA A 65 28.83 10.59 11.14
C ALA A 65 29.98 10.19 10.19
N ALA A 66 29.83 10.34 8.87
CA ALA A 66 30.81 9.92 7.88
C ALA A 66 32.14 10.71 7.88
N GLY A 67 32.19 11.87 8.52
CA GLY A 67 33.42 12.65 8.71
C GLY A 67 34.41 12.08 9.74
N PHE A 68 34.02 11.05 10.50
CA PHE A 68 34.83 10.45 11.57
C PHE A 68 35.30 9.02 11.18
N LYS A 69 36.56 8.67 11.42
CA LYS A 69 37.11 7.32 11.16
C LYS A 69 36.89 6.37 12.35
N ASN A 70 36.80 5.07 12.07
CA ASN A 70 36.76 3.94 13.04
C ASN A 70 35.46 3.78 13.86
N VAL A 71 35.50 2.86 14.85
CA VAL A 71 34.39 2.40 15.70
C VAL A 71 33.67 3.54 16.46
N GLU A 72 34.36 4.67 16.67
CA GLU A 72 33.75 5.91 17.18
C GLU A 72 32.65 6.47 16.29
N ARG A 73 32.71 6.20 14.97
CA ARG A 73 31.67 6.58 14.01
C ARG A 73 30.33 5.95 14.34
N MET A 74 30.30 4.70 14.80
CA MET A 74 29.04 4.03 15.20
C MET A 74 28.47 4.62 16.49
N LYS A 75 29.32 4.93 17.48
CA LYS A 75 28.89 5.60 18.72
C LYS A 75 28.33 7.00 18.43
N LYS A 76 29.03 7.80 17.63
CA LYS A 76 28.55 9.14 17.24
C LYS A 76 27.32 9.09 16.34
N PHE A 77 27.22 8.11 15.44
CA PHE A 77 26.02 7.88 14.66
C PHE A 77 24.80 7.60 15.54
N MET A 78 24.93 6.71 16.53
CA MET A 78 23.85 6.43 17.49
C MET A 78 23.44 7.67 18.29
N ILE A 79 24.41 8.46 18.77
CA ILE A 79 24.12 9.70 19.53
C ILE A 79 23.44 10.74 18.63
N ILE A 80 23.94 10.97 17.41
CA ILE A 80 23.36 11.94 16.47
C ILE A 80 21.97 11.49 16.01
N LEU A 81 21.76 10.18 15.81
CA LEU A 81 20.43 9.63 15.55
C LEU A 81 19.48 9.87 16.72
N LEU A 82 19.88 9.52 17.95
CA LEU A 82 19.07 9.71 19.15
C LEU A 82 18.70 11.19 19.33
N VAL A 83 19.67 12.10 19.21
CA VAL A 83 19.43 13.54 19.35
C VAL A 83 18.55 14.08 18.24
N ASN A 84 18.76 13.69 16.98
CA ASN A 84 17.90 14.15 15.88
C ASN A 84 16.48 13.58 15.98
N VAL A 85 16.31 12.32 16.39
CA VAL A 85 14.99 11.70 16.58
C VAL A 85 14.27 12.33 17.77
N LEU A 86 14.97 12.58 18.88
CA LEU A 86 14.41 13.25 20.06
C LEU A 86 14.02 14.70 19.76
N LYS A 87 14.77 15.38 18.89
CA LYS A 87 14.48 16.76 18.48
C LYS A 87 13.32 16.87 17.49
N ASP A 88 13.04 15.83 16.72
CA ASP A 88 11.95 15.78 15.73
C ASP A 88 10.61 15.32 16.35
N ILE A 89 10.63 14.82 17.59
CA ILE A 89 9.43 14.51 18.37
C ILE A 89 8.95 15.80 19.06
N PRO A 90 7.78 16.36 18.69
CA PRO A 90 7.15 17.40 19.50
C PRO A 90 6.71 16.73 20.80
N ILE A 91 7.33 17.12 21.91
CA ILE A 91 6.79 16.82 23.23
C ILE A 91 5.75 17.90 23.50
N ASP A 92 4.50 17.56 23.24
CA ASP A 92 3.34 18.20 23.88
C ASP A 92 3.17 17.62 25.30
#